data_AF-A0AAV2S5P1-F1
#
_entry.id   AF-A0AAV2S5P1-F1
#
_cell.length_a   1.000
_cell.length_b   1.000
_cell.length_c   1.000
_cell.angle_alpha   90.00
_cell.angle_beta   90.00
_cell.angle_gamma   90.00
#
_symmetry.space_group_name_H-M   'P 1'
#
loop_
_entity.id
_entity.type
_entity.pdbx_description
1 polymer ?
#
loop_
_entity_poly.entity_id
_entity_poly.type
_entity_poly.pdbx_seq_one_letter_code
_entity_poly.pdbx_strand_id
1 'polypeptide(L)'
;MAPSGIVALCLLALASAAPQNLQSLQCATSCDSTRQATVGEIGKTYSFNYNVLSSVKLSGVNEGITQGGLTGTVDVSRINPCELAIKFTSSNEADNVNKYPLVVTITEDVQFGKACAHPEDDSESINIKKGIVSALQYSLPSFTPTKKQIISETSVLGTCPTAYSVVNKGENVVVNKVVTHSECHDHVYSQSKIPSLLSKSPMPLQVSNSVCTQVFSSNKVPQTITCKDTKVLRPTYGAYKYIEATQESTLQFVSESTDMSVLSSFQGSQLLSKKLSHEHSMPSKNPALVGKLDAILSNVCEMVQGQGHQDTASIVNEAIELLEHIPDDAFVTILSKIRAGGYCADYTKLEALYMDAIAFIGEPGALKVIAQEVNAGRVTGGRTALYTAALHLLTKPTAKHVAALTPIAAMEEPTSTLILAVASVVNKHCKLVSECENTPAVKNILNLLTGKLVKQCTASFSNSNPITVIATLKTLGNIGYLAAEHAEEVIKCAKTKGVETNVRFAAMMALKAAPCKNTVKSALLATVLDQGMNTEVELALTLLPLSVPKQQISSK
;
A
#
# COMPACT_ATOMS: atom_id res chain seq x y z
N MET A 1 -33.67 68.88 -50.19
CA MET A 1 -34.40 68.67 -48.92
C MET A 1 -33.77 67.48 -48.21
N ALA A 2 -33.63 67.61 -46.89
CA ALA A 2 -32.96 66.71 -45.96
C ALA A 2 -33.51 65.26 -45.94
N PRO A 3 -32.79 64.32 -45.31
CA PRO A 3 -32.82 62.88 -45.57
C PRO A 3 -33.58 62.06 -44.51
N SER A 4 -33.73 60.76 -44.76
CA SER A 4 -33.97 59.69 -43.77
C SER A 4 -33.48 58.39 -44.42
N GLY A 5 -32.50 57.61 -43.95
CA GLY A 5 -31.81 57.56 -42.66
C GLY A 5 -32.02 56.18 -42.02
N ILE A 6 -31.35 55.12 -42.51
CA ILE A 6 -31.02 53.93 -41.71
C ILE A 6 -29.62 53.45 -42.12
N VAL A 7 -28.70 53.54 -41.18
CA VAL A 7 -27.31 53.07 -41.24
C VAL A 7 -27.28 51.64 -40.71
N ALA A 8 -26.81 50.70 -41.53
CA ALA A 8 -26.40 49.36 -41.06
C ALA A 8 -24.91 49.42 -40.72
N LEU A 9 -24.60 49.39 -39.42
CA LEU A 9 -23.23 49.35 -38.91
C LEU A 9 -22.73 47.89 -38.91
N CYS A 10 -21.78 47.57 -39.78
CA CYS A 10 -20.98 46.36 -39.69
C CYS A 10 -20.01 46.48 -38.50
N LEU A 11 -20.21 45.68 -37.45
CA LEU A 11 -19.22 45.42 -36.42
C LEU A 11 -18.36 44.22 -36.83
N LEU A 12 -17.17 44.52 -37.38
CA LEU A 12 -16.06 43.58 -37.49
C LEU A 12 -15.53 43.29 -36.08
N ALA A 13 -15.95 42.18 -35.50
CA ALA A 13 -15.28 41.60 -34.33
C ALA A 13 -14.01 40.88 -34.82
N LEU A 14 -12.87 41.58 -34.76
CA LEU A 14 -11.55 40.94 -34.72
C LEU A 14 -11.47 40.15 -33.41
N ALA A 15 -11.85 38.88 -33.46
CA ALA A 15 -11.53 37.94 -32.40
C ALA A 15 -10.03 37.66 -32.44
N SER A 16 -9.27 38.43 -31.66
CA SER A 16 -8.00 37.94 -31.15
C SER A 16 -8.28 36.67 -30.35
N ALA A 17 -7.98 35.52 -30.95
CA ALA A 17 -7.91 34.26 -30.22
C ALA A 17 -6.77 34.40 -29.20
N ALA A 18 -7.11 34.87 -28.00
CA ALA A 18 -6.28 34.70 -26.83
C ALA A 18 -5.98 33.19 -26.68
N PRO A 19 -4.74 32.77 -26.37
CA PRO A 19 -4.47 31.37 -26.09
C PRO A 19 -5.38 30.96 -24.93
N GLN A 20 -6.29 30.03 -25.21
CA GLN A 20 -7.15 29.45 -24.19
C GLN A 20 -6.25 28.83 -23.13
N ASN A 21 -6.43 29.28 -21.89
CA ASN A 21 -5.69 28.86 -20.71
C ASN A 21 -5.62 27.33 -20.61
N LEU A 22 -4.43 26.78 -20.85
CA LEU A 22 -4.05 25.38 -20.62
C LEU A 22 -3.88 25.11 -19.11
N GLN A 23 -4.81 25.59 -18.27
CA GLN A 23 -4.63 25.70 -16.82
C GLN A 23 -5.03 24.45 -16.02
N SER A 24 -5.36 23.33 -16.66
CA SER A 24 -5.81 22.11 -15.95
C SER A 24 -4.84 20.94 -15.99
N LEU A 25 -3.61 21.11 -16.51
CA LEU A 25 -2.69 19.99 -16.77
C LEU A 25 -1.41 19.98 -15.93
N GLN A 26 -1.43 20.52 -14.72
CA GLN A 26 -0.23 20.54 -13.87
C GLN A 26 -0.24 19.41 -12.86
N CYS A 27 0.64 18.43 -13.08
CA CYS A 27 0.97 17.39 -12.11
C CYS A 27 1.89 17.94 -11.02
N ALA A 28 2.83 18.81 -11.42
CA ALA A 28 3.67 19.56 -10.51
C ALA A 28 2.89 20.72 -9.88
N THR A 29 2.92 20.83 -8.55
CA THR A 29 2.26 21.93 -7.81
C THR A 29 3.00 23.26 -7.94
N SER A 30 4.29 23.21 -8.30
CA SER A 30 5.16 24.36 -8.50
C SER A 30 6.28 23.98 -9.47
N CYS A 31 6.67 24.88 -10.37
CA CYS A 31 7.79 24.67 -11.26
C CYS A 31 8.56 25.96 -11.51
N ASP A 32 9.88 25.93 -11.32
CA ASP A 32 10.77 26.99 -11.76
C ASP A 32 11.11 26.78 -13.25
N SER A 33 10.54 27.62 -14.10
CA SER A 33 10.71 27.55 -15.55
C SER A 33 12.12 27.92 -16.02
N THR A 34 12.95 28.53 -15.16
CA THR A 34 14.33 28.91 -15.51
C THR A 34 15.31 27.75 -15.48
N ARG A 35 14.87 26.60 -14.98
CA ARG A 35 15.70 25.42 -14.77
C ARG A 35 15.98 24.67 -16.06
N GLN A 36 17.23 24.27 -16.25
CA GLN A 36 17.63 23.45 -17.40
C GLN A 36 17.35 21.96 -17.15
N ALA A 37 16.99 21.25 -18.23
CA ALA A 37 16.81 19.80 -18.18
C ALA A 37 18.16 19.07 -18.16
N THR A 38 18.34 18.16 -17.21
CA THR A 38 19.55 17.33 -17.09
C THR A 38 19.56 16.18 -18.10
N VAL A 39 18.37 15.71 -18.53
CA VAL A 39 18.17 14.62 -19.49
C VAL A 39 17.09 15.02 -20.49
N GLY A 40 17.43 14.95 -21.77
CA GLY A 40 16.56 15.35 -22.89
C GLY A 40 16.32 16.87 -22.96
N GLU A 41 15.84 17.30 -24.12
CA GLU A 41 15.48 18.69 -24.40
C GLU A 41 13.99 18.91 -24.16
N ILE A 42 13.63 20.09 -23.66
CA ILE A 42 12.24 20.49 -23.42
C ILE A 42 11.50 20.63 -24.76
N GLY A 43 10.27 20.13 -24.83
CA GLY A 43 9.43 20.15 -26.02
C GLY A 43 9.75 19.05 -27.03
N LYS A 44 10.59 18.07 -26.67
CA LYS A 44 10.91 16.92 -27.50
C LYS A 44 10.32 15.62 -26.95
N THR A 45 10.02 14.73 -27.87
CA THR A 45 9.59 13.36 -27.64
C THR A 45 10.64 12.38 -28.17
N TYR A 46 11.00 11.43 -27.32
CA TYR A 46 11.98 10.39 -27.60
C TYR A 46 11.27 9.04 -27.63
N SER A 47 11.35 8.33 -28.76
CA SER A 47 10.72 7.02 -28.92
C SER A 47 11.73 5.91 -28.66
N PHE A 48 11.32 4.91 -27.89
CA PHE A 48 12.13 3.76 -27.50
C PHE A 48 11.42 2.45 -27.82
N ASN A 49 12.19 1.45 -28.28
CA ASN A 49 11.75 0.06 -28.24
C ASN A 49 11.99 -0.47 -26.82
N TYR A 50 10.92 -0.97 -26.21
CA TYR A 50 10.94 -1.59 -24.89
C TYR A 50 10.77 -3.10 -25.02
N ASN A 51 11.63 -3.85 -24.34
CA ASN A 51 11.52 -5.30 -24.22
C ASN A 51 11.81 -5.68 -22.77
N VAL A 52 10.96 -6.47 -22.15
CA VAL A 52 11.19 -7.05 -20.83
C VAL A 52 10.86 -8.53 -20.84
N LEU A 53 11.76 -9.32 -20.26
CA LEU A 53 11.60 -10.75 -20.06
C LEU A 53 11.70 -11.04 -18.56
N SER A 54 10.62 -11.61 -18.01
CA SER A 54 10.55 -12.09 -16.64
C SER A 54 10.57 -13.60 -16.64
N SER A 55 11.43 -14.20 -15.81
CA SER A 55 11.50 -15.64 -15.65
C SER A 55 11.51 -16.03 -14.17
N VAL A 56 10.77 -17.08 -13.84
CA VAL A 56 10.82 -17.73 -12.53
C VAL A 56 11.27 -19.16 -12.74
N LYS A 57 12.34 -19.53 -12.06
CA LYS A 57 12.97 -20.84 -12.14
C LYS A 57 13.00 -21.51 -10.78
N LEU A 58 12.50 -22.74 -10.71
CA LEU A 58 12.77 -23.66 -9.62
C LEU A 58 14.05 -24.43 -9.91
N SER A 59 15.16 -23.96 -9.35
CA SER A 59 16.46 -24.59 -9.51
C SER A 59 16.49 -25.99 -8.88
N GLY A 60 17.02 -26.96 -9.62
CA GLY A 60 17.06 -28.38 -9.20
C GLY A 60 15.84 -29.21 -9.65
N VAL A 61 15.00 -28.69 -10.54
CA VAL A 61 13.88 -29.40 -11.18
C VAL A 61 13.94 -29.17 -12.70
N ASN A 62 13.82 -30.23 -13.49
CA ASN A 62 13.70 -30.12 -14.95
C ASN A 62 12.32 -29.56 -15.30
N GLU A 63 12.22 -28.72 -16.34
CA GLU A 63 10.98 -28.02 -16.76
C GLU A 63 10.37 -27.04 -15.73
N GLY A 64 11.11 -26.70 -14.66
CA GLY A 64 10.65 -25.76 -13.63
C GLY A 64 10.82 -24.27 -13.98
N ILE A 65 10.72 -23.88 -15.25
CA ILE A 65 10.88 -22.49 -15.69
C ILE A 65 9.57 -21.97 -16.27
N THR A 66 9.09 -20.84 -15.74
CA THR A 66 7.98 -20.07 -16.30
C THR A 66 8.51 -18.73 -16.78
N GLN A 67 8.13 -18.30 -17.97
CA GLN A 67 8.57 -17.04 -18.56
C GLN A 67 7.39 -16.26 -19.11
N GLY A 68 7.46 -14.95 -19.01
CA GLY A 68 6.54 -14.00 -19.62
C GLY A 68 7.30 -12.74 -20.01
N GLY A 69 6.80 -11.98 -20.97
CA GLY A 69 7.50 -10.80 -21.42
C GLY A 69 6.60 -9.83 -22.17
N LEU A 70 6.96 -8.56 -22.04
CA LEU A 70 6.29 -7.43 -22.66
C LEU A 70 7.25 -6.77 -23.65
N THR A 71 6.76 -6.54 -24.86
CA THR A 71 7.45 -5.81 -25.91
C THR A 71 6.55 -4.69 -26.39
N GLY A 72 7.13 -3.55 -26.74
CA GLY A 72 6.37 -2.41 -27.22
C GLY A 72 7.23 -1.22 -27.59
N THR A 73 6.57 -0.15 -28.01
CA THR A 73 7.20 1.14 -28.28
C THR A 73 6.68 2.17 -27.29
N VAL A 74 7.59 2.93 -26.71
CA VAL A 74 7.32 3.88 -25.63
C VAL A 74 7.83 5.25 -26.03
N ASP A 75 6.95 6.24 -25.98
CA ASP A 75 7.29 7.64 -26.17
C ASP A 75 7.49 8.32 -24.82
N VAL A 76 8.60 9.05 -24.72
CA VAL A 76 8.99 9.83 -23.55
C VAL A 76 9.08 11.30 -23.95
N SER A 77 8.14 12.11 -23.50
CA SER A 77 8.03 13.53 -23.86
C SER A 77 8.43 14.43 -22.70
N ARG A 78 9.41 15.32 -22.93
CA ARG A 78 9.82 16.31 -21.93
C ARG A 78 8.93 17.55 -22.06
N ILE A 79 7.91 17.65 -21.21
CA ILE A 79 6.91 18.71 -21.30
C ILE A 79 7.51 20.07 -20.91
N ASN A 80 8.16 20.12 -19.75
CA ASN A 80 8.78 21.33 -19.19
C ASN A 80 9.94 20.92 -18.25
N PRO A 81 10.61 21.85 -17.55
CA PRO A 81 11.70 21.49 -16.65
C PRO A 81 11.31 20.53 -15.53
N CYS A 82 10.04 20.52 -15.10
CA CYS A 82 9.55 19.80 -13.94
C CYS A 82 8.64 18.61 -14.28
N GLU A 83 8.35 18.34 -15.55
CA GLU A 83 7.38 17.31 -15.95
C GLU A 83 7.85 16.54 -17.19
N LEU A 84 7.61 15.23 -17.13
CA LEU A 84 7.88 14.28 -18.19
C LEU A 84 6.66 13.37 -18.35
N ALA A 85 6.25 13.13 -19.59
CA ALA A 85 5.17 12.20 -19.92
C ALA A 85 5.73 10.93 -20.56
N ILE A 86 5.10 9.80 -20.25
CA ILE A 86 5.37 8.51 -20.86
C ILE A 86 4.07 7.92 -21.41
N LYS A 87 4.11 7.41 -22.64
CA LYS A 87 2.98 6.72 -23.27
C LYS A 87 3.49 5.54 -24.09
N PHE A 88 2.82 4.39 -23.96
CA PHE A 88 3.02 3.32 -24.93
C PHE A 88 2.26 3.64 -26.21
N THR A 89 2.93 3.56 -27.35
CA THR A 89 2.31 3.68 -28.68
C THR A 89 1.90 2.33 -29.24
N SER A 90 2.59 1.26 -28.84
CA SER A 90 2.23 -0.11 -29.14
C SER A 90 2.77 -1.07 -28.08
N SER A 91 2.09 -2.19 -27.86
CA SER A 91 2.56 -3.28 -27.01
C SER A 91 1.91 -4.61 -27.40
N ASN A 92 2.55 -5.73 -27.01
CA ASN A 92 2.02 -7.08 -27.22
C ASN A 92 1.10 -7.57 -26.08
N GLU A 93 1.12 -6.93 -24.90
CA GLU A 93 0.13 -7.15 -23.84
C GLU A 93 -1.04 -6.15 -23.96
N ALA A 94 -2.13 -6.44 -23.24
CA ALA A 94 -3.46 -5.84 -23.38
C ALA A 94 -3.50 -4.33 -23.71
N ASP A 95 -4.48 -3.93 -24.53
CA ASP A 95 -4.79 -2.55 -24.97
C ASP A 95 -4.77 -1.48 -23.85
N ASN A 96 -4.93 -1.90 -22.58
CA ASN A 96 -4.97 -1.02 -21.42
C ASN A 96 -3.69 -0.20 -21.22
N VAL A 97 -2.49 -0.77 -21.40
CA VAL A 97 -1.24 -0.03 -21.13
C VAL A 97 -1.00 1.11 -22.12
N ASN A 98 -1.58 1.00 -23.32
CA ASN A 98 -1.49 1.98 -24.41
C ASN A 98 -2.52 3.11 -24.27
N LYS A 99 -3.58 2.88 -23.48
CA LYS A 99 -4.78 3.73 -23.44
C LYS A 99 -4.50 5.13 -22.91
N TYR A 100 -3.80 5.21 -21.78
CA TYR A 100 -3.56 6.47 -21.08
C TYR A 100 -2.06 6.75 -20.91
N PRO A 101 -1.60 7.99 -21.04
CA PRO A 101 -0.24 8.37 -20.66
C PRO A 101 -0.08 8.54 -19.13
N LEU A 102 1.17 8.50 -18.65
CA LEU A 102 1.56 8.80 -17.28
C LEU A 102 2.45 10.05 -17.25
N VAL A 103 2.13 11.04 -16.41
CA VAL A 103 3.00 12.20 -16.16
C VAL A 103 3.77 11.99 -14.86
N VAL A 104 5.05 12.33 -14.84
CA VAL A 104 5.86 12.32 -13.62
C VAL A 104 6.49 13.68 -13.38
N THR A 105 6.52 14.10 -12.12
CA THR A 105 7.16 15.35 -11.72
C THR A 105 8.65 15.14 -11.53
N ILE A 106 9.45 16.18 -11.71
CA ILE A 106 10.90 16.19 -11.51
C ILE A 106 11.22 17.21 -10.42
N THR A 107 11.87 16.75 -9.36
CA THR A 107 12.21 17.56 -8.18
C THR A 107 13.44 18.42 -8.40
N GLU A 108 13.71 19.35 -7.49
CA GLU A 108 14.90 20.22 -7.46
C GLU A 108 16.23 19.44 -7.41
N ASP A 109 16.19 18.18 -6.98
CA ASP A 109 17.36 17.27 -6.96
C ASP A 109 17.47 16.42 -8.24
N VAL A 110 16.70 16.73 -9.29
CA VAL A 110 16.67 16.01 -10.57
C VAL A 110 16.13 14.57 -10.43
N GLN A 111 15.42 14.28 -9.34
CA GLN A 111 14.78 12.99 -9.12
C GLN A 111 13.33 13.01 -9.60
N PHE A 112 12.77 11.86 -9.96
CA PHE A 112 11.33 11.77 -10.19
C PHE A 112 10.58 11.81 -8.85
N GLY A 113 9.50 12.58 -8.81
CA GLY A 113 8.69 12.84 -7.63
C GLY A 113 7.38 12.07 -7.64
N LYS A 114 6.26 12.77 -7.80
CA LYS A 114 4.92 12.17 -7.90
C LYS A 114 4.63 11.73 -9.33
N ALA A 115 3.69 10.81 -9.49
CA ALA A 115 3.16 10.38 -10.77
C ALA A 115 1.68 10.75 -10.87
N CYS A 116 1.24 11.33 -11.99
CA CYS A 116 -0.16 11.67 -12.23
C CYS A 116 -0.72 10.81 -13.36
N ALA A 117 -1.78 10.08 -13.04
CA ALA A 117 -2.42 9.13 -13.95
C ALA A 117 -3.87 9.52 -14.23
N HIS A 118 -4.41 9.02 -15.35
CA HIS A 118 -5.83 9.13 -15.65
C HIS A 118 -6.66 8.35 -14.60
N PRO A 119 -7.84 8.83 -14.16
CA PRO A 119 -8.67 8.12 -13.18
C PRO A 119 -9.08 6.70 -13.57
N GLU A 120 -9.17 6.44 -14.87
CA GLU A 120 -9.52 5.13 -15.44
C GLU A 120 -8.32 4.28 -15.85
N ASP A 121 -7.09 4.74 -15.61
CA ASP A 121 -5.89 3.92 -15.85
C ASP A 121 -5.73 2.93 -14.71
N ASP A 122 -5.61 1.64 -15.03
CA ASP A 122 -5.51 0.60 -14.02
C ASP A 122 -4.12 0.61 -13.37
N SER A 123 -4.05 0.10 -12.13
CA SER A 123 -2.80 0.15 -11.35
C SER A 123 -1.67 -0.68 -11.96
N GLU A 124 -1.96 -1.74 -12.73
CA GLU A 124 -0.96 -2.57 -13.38
C GLU A 124 -0.29 -1.80 -14.52
N SER A 125 -1.09 -1.21 -15.41
CA SER A 125 -0.68 -0.28 -16.46
C SER A 125 0.16 0.89 -15.90
N ILE A 126 -0.30 1.51 -14.81
CA ILE A 126 0.44 2.58 -14.12
C ILE A 126 1.79 2.08 -13.60
N ASN A 127 1.84 0.89 -12.98
CA ASN A 127 3.07 0.33 -12.40
C ASN A 127 4.11 -0.05 -13.46
N ILE A 128 3.67 -0.56 -14.61
CA ILE A 128 4.56 -0.83 -15.76
C ILE A 128 5.22 0.48 -16.22
N LYS A 129 4.44 1.55 -16.40
CA LYS A 129 4.97 2.88 -16.78
C LYS A 129 5.93 3.43 -15.72
N LYS A 130 5.61 3.30 -14.42
CA LYS A 130 6.51 3.67 -13.31
C LYS A 130 7.83 2.88 -13.33
N GLY A 131 7.80 1.62 -13.75
CA GLY A 131 9.00 0.81 -13.96
C GLY A 131 9.94 1.42 -15.00
N ILE A 132 9.40 1.83 -16.15
CA ILE A 132 10.16 2.51 -17.21
C ILE A 132 10.69 3.86 -16.72
N VAL A 133 9.88 4.66 -16.02
CA VAL A 133 10.33 5.92 -15.38
C VAL A 133 11.53 5.65 -14.47
N SER A 134 11.46 4.61 -13.65
CA SER A 134 12.53 4.24 -12.70
C SER A 134 13.83 3.83 -13.40
N ALA A 135 13.72 3.19 -14.57
CA ALA A 135 14.85 2.82 -15.42
C ALA A 135 15.47 4.04 -16.11
N LEU A 136 14.68 5.06 -16.47
CA LEU A 136 15.15 6.32 -17.08
C LEU A 136 15.81 7.27 -16.07
N GLN A 137 15.54 7.11 -14.77
CA GLN A 137 16.01 8.03 -13.74
C GLN A 137 17.54 8.05 -13.64
N TYR A 138 18.08 9.27 -13.58
CA TYR A 138 19.49 9.56 -13.32
C TYR A 138 19.56 10.68 -12.29
N SER A 139 19.98 10.36 -11.07
CA SER A 139 19.88 11.25 -9.90
C SER A 139 21.18 11.98 -9.55
N LEU A 140 22.22 11.87 -10.38
CA LEU A 140 23.47 12.61 -10.17
C LEU A 140 23.37 14.02 -10.78
N PRO A 141 24.03 15.03 -10.18
CA PRO A 141 23.96 16.41 -10.65
C PRO A 141 24.69 16.64 -11.99
N SER A 142 25.64 15.77 -12.34
CA SER A 142 26.42 15.87 -13.58
C SER A 142 26.92 14.51 -14.06
N PHE A 143 27.18 14.40 -15.37
CA PHE A 143 27.72 13.20 -16.03
C PHE A 143 29.24 13.05 -15.88
N THR A 144 29.83 13.61 -14.82
CA THR A 144 31.29 13.52 -14.61
C THR A 144 31.69 12.11 -14.18
N PRO A 145 32.79 11.55 -14.73
CA PRO A 145 33.27 10.21 -14.36
C PRO A 145 33.46 10.07 -12.85
N THR A 146 32.86 9.03 -12.29
CA THR A 146 32.82 8.79 -10.84
C THR A 146 32.87 7.30 -10.58
N LYS A 147 33.73 6.87 -9.64
CA LYS A 147 33.92 5.43 -9.36
C LYS A 147 32.76 4.80 -8.59
N LYS A 148 32.24 5.48 -7.57
CA LYS A 148 31.06 5.08 -6.80
C LYS A 148 30.52 6.26 -6.01
N GLN A 149 29.24 6.58 -6.19
CA GLN A 149 28.51 7.55 -5.37
C GLN A 149 27.17 6.95 -4.96
N ILE A 150 26.81 7.05 -3.68
CA ILE A 150 25.54 6.53 -3.15
C ILE A 150 24.60 7.70 -2.94
N ILE A 151 23.41 7.63 -3.53
CA ILE A 151 22.35 8.64 -3.42
C ILE A 151 21.07 7.95 -2.98
N SER A 152 20.31 8.59 -2.09
CA SER A 152 18.95 8.15 -1.78
C SER A 152 18.03 8.50 -2.94
N GLU A 153 17.42 7.49 -3.55
CA GLU A 153 16.61 7.64 -4.75
C GLU A 153 15.23 7.01 -4.56
N THR A 154 14.18 7.75 -4.94
CA THR A 154 12.81 7.19 -5.01
C THR A 154 12.55 6.60 -6.39
N SER A 155 12.00 5.39 -6.43
CA SER A 155 11.65 4.65 -7.66
C SER A 155 10.36 3.84 -7.46
N VAL A 156 9.99 3.00 -8.44
CA VAL A 156 8.90 2.02 -8.31
C VAL A 156 9.12 1.05 -7.13
N LEU A 157 10.38 0.81 -6.76
CA LEU A 157 10.78 0.01 -5.61
C LEU A 157 10.66 0.79 -4.28
N GLY A 158 10.25 2.06 -4.27
CA GLY A 158 10.32 2.90 -3.08
C GLY A 158 11.65 3.65 -2.99
N THR A 159 12.03 4.04 -1.77
CA THR A 159 13.18 4.91 -1.53
C THR A 159 14.40 4.09 -1.13
N CYS A 160 15.40 4.01 -1.99
CA CYS A 160 16.54 3.11 -1.84
C CYS A 160 17.88 3.85 -1.89
N PRO A 161 18.88 3.46 -1.07
CA PRO A 161 20.27 3.78 -1.33
C PRO A 161 20.71 3.19 -2.68
N THR A 162 21.07 4.06 -3.62
CA THR A 162 21.40 3.69 -5.00
C THR A 162 22.85 4.04 -5.29
N ALA A 163 23.65 3.04 -5.66
CA ALA A 163 25.05 3.22 -6.01
C ALA A 163 25.21 3.47 -7.51
N TYR A 164 25.79 4.63 -7.85
CA TYR A 164 26.11 5.06 -9.20
C TYR A 164 27.61 4.97 -9.49
N SER A 165 27.97 4.51 -10.70
CA SER A 165 29.29 4.73 -11.28
C SER A 165 29.13 5.27 -12.71
N VAL A 166 30.00 6.22 -13.08
CA VAL A 166 29.94 6.92 -14.37
C VAL A 166 31.29 6.77 -15.06
N VAL A 167 31.28 6.33 -16.31
CA VAL A 167 32.47 6.10 -17.13
C VAL A 167 32.25 6.69 -18.51
N ASN A 168 33.21 7.46 -19.01
CA ASN A 168 33.19 7.94 -20.39
C ASN A 168 33.74 6.85 -21.31
N LYS A 169 33.04 6.58 -22.43
CA LYS A 169 33.43 5.60 -23.43
C LYS A 169 33.29 6.22 -24.82
N GLY A 170 34.38 6.86 -25.28
CA GLY A 170 34.36 7.67 -26.50
C GLY A 170 33.46 8.89 -26.30
N GLU A 171 32.52 9.09 -27.22
CA GLU A 171 31.53 10.18 -27.17
C GLU A 171 30.33 9.88 -26.26
N ASN A 172 30.20 8.64 -25.78
CA ASN A 172 29.10 8.21 -24.94
C ASN A 172 29.50 8.18 -23.46
N VAL A 173 28.50 8.38 -22.60
CA VAL A 173 28.64 8.22 -21.15
C VAL A 173 27.90 6.95 -20.72
N VAL A 174 28.60 6.06 -20.04
CA VAL A 174 28.05 4.83 -19.47
C VAL A 174 27.85 5.02 -17.98
N VAL A 175 26.62 4.84 -17.53
CA VAL A 175 26.22 4.93 -16.13
C VAL A 175 25.81 3.54 -15.66
N ASN A 176 26.42 3.05 -14.58
CA ASN A 176 25.95 1.84 -13.91
C ASN A 176 25.29 2.22 -12.59
N LYS A 177 24.12 1.62 -12.36
CA LYS A 177 23.26 1.83 -11.20
C LYS A 177 23.04 0.50 -10.53
N VAL A 178 23.29 0.42 -9.22
CA VAL A 178 23.08 -0.79 -8.41
C VAL A 178 22.22 -0.44 -7.21
N VAL A 179 21.16 -1.22 -7.01
CA VAL A 179 20.23 -1.08 -5.88
C VAL A 179 20.14 -2.40 -5.13
N THR A 180 20.31 -2.35 -3.81
CA THR A 180 20.08 -3.51 -2.93
C THR A 180 18.67 -3.38 -2.34
N HIS A 181 17.74 -4.26 -2.72
CA HIS A 181 16.32 -4.10 -2.36
C HIS A 181 16.06 -4.19 -0.85
N SER A 182 16.90 -4.90 -0.09
CA SER A 182 16.77 -5.02 1.37
C SER A 182 17.05 -3.70 2.11
N GLU A 183 17.70 -2.75 1.45
CA GLU A 183 18.02 -1.43 2.00
C GLU A 183 16.96 -0.37 1.63
N CYS A 184 15.95 -0.74 0.84
CA CYS A 184 14.87 0.17 0.46
C CYS A 184 13.89 0.39 1.62
N HIS A 185 13.56 1.66 1.85
CA HIS A 185 12.48 2.11 2.71
C HIS A 185 11.22 2.37 1.87
N ASP A 186 10.05 2.28 2.50
CA ASP A 186 8.74 2.39 1.84
C ASP A 186 8.50 1.37 0.71
N HIS A 187 9.44 0.46 0.46
CA HIS A 187 9.24 -0.74 -0.33
C HIS A 187 8.34 -1.67 0.46
N VAL A 188 7.05 -1.68 0.12
CA VAL A 188 6.19 -2.71 0.68
C VAL A 188 6.50 -3.99 -0.08
N TYR A 189 7.40 -4.81 0.48
CA TYR A 189 7.41 -6.22 0.13
C TYR A 189 5.94 -6.67 0.17
N SER A 190 5.46 -7.25 -0.92
CA SER A 190 4.31 -8.14 -0.81
C SER A 190 4.81 -9.22 0.14
N GLN A 191 4.62 -9.01 1.46
CA GLN A 191 4.88 -10.07 2.42
C GLN A 191 4.05 -11.21 1.89
N SER A 192 4.73 -12.32 1.62
CA SER A 192 4.10 -13.51 1.07
C SER A 192 2.73 -13.67 1.73
N LYS A 193 1.69 -13.95 0.95
CA LYS A 193 0.36 -14.29 1.48
C LYS A 193 0.42 -15.48 2.46
N ILE A 194 1.59 -16.14 2.56
CA ILE A 194 1.97 -17.10 3.58
C ILE A 194 2.32 -16.36 4.89
N PRO A 195 1.50 -16.50 5.95
CA PRO A 195 1.85 -16.14 7.31
C PRO A 195 3.27 -16.57 7.70
N SER A 196 4.08 -15.63 8.19
CA SER A 196 5.38 -15.91 8.81
C SER A 196 5.32 -16.84 10.04
N LEU A 197 4.12 -17.28 10.45
CA LEU A 197 3.90 -18.23 11.53
C LEU A 197 4.02 -19.70 11.08
N LEU A 198 3.80 -20.00 9.78
CA LEU A 198 3.94 -21.38 9.26
C LEU A 198 5.39 -21.76 8.96
N SER A 199 6.28 -20.79 8.82
CA SER A 199 7.72 -21.01 8.70
C SER A 199 8.42 -20.46 9.95
N LYS A 200 9.02 -21.33 10.77
CA LYS A 200 9.87 -20.93 11.91
C LYS A 200 11.10 -20.06 11.53
N SER A 201 11.26 -19.77 10.23
CA SER A 201 12.13 -18.73 9.71
C SER A 201 11.36 -17.93 8.65
N PRO A 202 11.53 -16.60 8.54
CA PRO A 202 11.26 -15.95 7.27
C PRO A 202 12.03 -16.72 6.20
N MET A 203 11.40 -17.18 5.12
CA MET A 203 12.16 -17.77 4.02
C MET A 203 13.25 -16.77 3.64
N PRO A 204 14.54 -17.08 3.86
CA PRO A 204 15.58 -16.07 3.69
C PRO A 204 15.68 -15.73 2.21
N LEU A 205 15.21 -14.54 1.85
CA LEU A 205 15.53 -13.91 0.59
C LEU A 205 17.04 -13.62 0.63
N GLN A 206 17.82 -14.42 -0.09
CA GLN A 206 19.28 -14.39 0.01
C GLN A 206 19.90 -13.34 -0.93
N VAL A 207 19.30 -13.18 -2.11
CA VAL A 207 19.73 -12.18 -3.09
C VAL A 207 18.49 -11.39 -3.51
N SER A 208 18.60 -10.06 -3.46
CA SER A 208 17.57 -9.15 -3.92
C SER A 208 18.22 -7.84 -4.33
N ASN A 209 18.54 -7.71 -5.62
CA ASN A 209 19.20 -6.54 -6.17
C ASN A 209 18.76 -6.23 -7.60
N SER A 210 18.98 -4.97 -7.99
CA SER A 210 18.81 -4.45 -9.33
C SER A 210 20.14 -3.92 -9.84
N VAL A 211 20.50 -4.25 -11.07
CA VAL A 211 21.67 -3.72 -11.77
C VAL A 211 21.23 -3.17 -13.11
N CYS A 212 21.39 -1.85 -13.31
CA CYS A 212 21.08 -1.17 -14.56
C CYS A 212 22.33 -0.54 -15.16
N THR A 213 22.45 -0.62 -16.49
CA THR A 213 23.44 0.09 -17.29
C THR A 213 22.72 1.00 -18.27
N GLN A 214 22.97 2.29 -18.17
CA GLN A 214 22.43 3.32 -19.05
C GLN A 214 23.57 3.88 -19.91
N VAL A 215 23.35 4.02 -21.21
CA VAL A 215 24.28 4.65 -22.15
C VAL A 215 23.63 5.93 -22.65
N PHE A 216 24.29 7.06 -22.44
CA PHE A 216 23.84 8.37 -22.89
C PHE A 216 24.73 8.87 -24.03
N SER A 217 24.13 9.55 -25.00
CA SER A 217 24.85 10.29 -26.03
C SER A 217 25.49 11.57 -25.45
N SER A 218 26.33 12.23 -26.25
CA SER A 218 26.93 13.54 -25.91
C SER A 218 25.88 14.61 -25.57
N ASN A 219 24.69 14.54 -26.18
CA ASN A 219 23.55 15.42 -25.91
C ASN A 219 22.71 14.99 -24.69
N LYS A 220 23.20 14.06 -23.86
CA LYS A 220 22.53 13.55 -22.65
C LYS A 220 21.18 12.88 -22.93
N VAL A 221 21.01 12.32 -24.13
CA VAL A 221 19.84 11.52 -24.50
C VAL A 221 20.18 10.04 -24.27
N PRO A 222 19.37 9.30 -23.49
CA PRO A 222 19.60 7.87 -23.30
C PRO A 222 19.47 7.14 -24.63
N GLN A 223 20.49 6.35 -24.98
CA GLN A 223 20.56 5.54 -26.20
C GLN A 223 20.13 4.11 -25.92
N THR A 224 20.65 3.52 -24.84
CA THR A 224 20.27 2.17 -24.39
C THR A 224 20.23 2.13 -22.88
N ILE A 225 19.20 1.52 -22.32
CA ILE A 225 19.10 1.23 -20.89
C ILE A 225 18.80 -0.25 -20.74
N THR A 226 19.66 -0.97 -20.03
CA THR A 226 19.46 -2.39 -19.73
C THR A 226 19.47 -2.58 -18.22
N CYS A 227 18.41 -3.17 -17.69
CA CYS A 227 18.26 -3.45 -16.26
C CYS A 227 18.05 -4.94 -16.04
N LYS A 228 18.68 -5.47 -14.98
CA LYS A 228 18.51 -6.83 -14.50
C LYS A 228 18.16 -6.82 -13.02
N ASP A 229 16.94 -7.24 -12.72
CA ASP A 229 16.46 -7.49 -11.36
C ASP A 229 16.57 -8.97 -11.04
N THR A 230 17.11 -9.31 -9.87
CA THR A 230 17.28 -10.71 -9.44
C THR A 230 16.78 -10.89 -8.02
N LYS A 231 15.97 -11.94 -7.81
CA LYS A 231 15.46 -12.36 -6.51
C LYS A 231 15.67 -13.85 -6.33
N VAL A 232 16.37 -14.24 -5.26
CA VAL A 232 16.65 -15.64 -4.94
C VAL A 232 16.11 -15.98 -3.57
N LEU A 233 15.12 -16.87 -3.54
CA LEU A 233 14.50 -17.39 -2.34
C LEU A 233 15.01 -18.80 -2.06
N ARG A 234 15.69 -18.99 -0.92
CA ARG A 234 16.12 -20.31 -0.45
C ARG A 234 15.29 -20.70 0.76
N PRO A 235 14.43 -21.73 0.69
CA PRO A 235 13.57 -22.12 1.82
C PRO A 235 14.35 -22.49 3.08
N THR A 236 15.53 -23.08 2.94
CA THR A 236 16.45 -23.39 4.04
C THR A 236 17.90 -23.10 3.64
N TYR A 237 18.72 -22.70 4.62
CA TYR A 237 20.15 -22.47 4.40
C TYR A 237 20.82 -23.77 3.91
N GLY A 238 21.53 -23.72 2.78
CA GLY A 238 22.16 -24.89 2.17
C GLY A 238 21.25 -25.77 1.30
N ALA A 239 19.97 -25.40 1.10
CA ALA A 239 19.11 -26.10 0.15
C ALA A 239 19.63 -25.98 -1.29
N TYR A 240 19.79 -27.13 -1.94
CA TYR A 240 20.13 -27.23 -3.38
C TYR A 240 18.97 -26.80 -4.28
N LYS A 241 17.73 -26.88 -3.79
CA LYS A 241 16.53 -26.39 -4.48
C LYS A 241 16.18 -24.98 -4.01
N TYR A 242 16.06 -24.05 -4.94
CA TYR A 242 15.73 -22.65 -4.66
C TYR A 242 14.90 -22.05 -5.79
N ILE A 243 14.18 -20.98 -5.48
CA ILE A 243 13.42 -20.23 -6.47
C ILE A 243 14.26 -19.01 -6.85
N GLU A 244 14.48 -18.82 -8.14
CA GLU A 244 15.13 -17.66 -8.70
C GLU A 244 14.16 -16.98 -9.66
N ALA A 245 13.87 -15.71 -9.38
CA ALA A 245 13.14 -14.85 -10.28
C ALA A 245 14.11 -13.81 -10.86
N THR A 246 14.17 -13.73 -12.18
CA THR A 246 14.96 -12.74 -12.91
C THR A 246 14.05 -11.93 -13.83
N GLN A 247 14.30 -10.64 -13.91
CA GLN A 247 13.66 -9.77 -14.88
C GLN A 247 14.75 -8.98 -15.60
N GLU A 248 14.75 -9.06 -16.92
CA GLU A 248 15.71 -8.34 -17.77
C GLU A 248 14.93 -7.42 -18.71
N SER A 249 15.16 -6.11 -18.61
CA SER A 249 14.48 -5.11 -19.42
C SER A 249 15.46 -4.26 -20.22
N THR A 250 15.12 -3.94 -21.46
CA THR A 250 15.89 -3.07 -22.36
C THR A 250 15.01 -1.97 -22.94
N LEU A 251 15.49 -0.73 -22.87
CA LEU A 251 14.99 0.41 -23.65
C LEU A 251 16.05 0.77 -24.69
N GLN A 252 15.68 0.83 -25.96
CA GLN A 252 16.58 1.19 -27.05
C GLN A 252 16.01 2.37 -27.82
N PHE A 253 16.79 3.45 -27.93
CA PHE A 253 16.42 4.66 -28.65
C PHE A 253 16.17 4.39 -30.12
N VAL A 254 15.09 4.97 -30.66
CA VAL A 254 14.67 4.82 -32.07
C VAL A 254 14.71 6.16 -32.78
N SER A 255 14.01 7.15 -32.25
CA SER A 255 13.83 8.44 -32.92
C SER A 255 13.55 9.58 -31.95
N GLU A 256 13.82 10.79 -32.41
CA GLU A 256 13.47 12.04 -31.76
C GLU A 256 12.48 12.82 -32.63
N SER A 257 11.51 13.48 -32.00
CA SER A 257 10.49 14.28 -32.68
C SER A 257 10.09 15.47 -31.80
N THR A 258 9.55 16.52 -32.42
CA THR A 258 8.91 17.66 -31.72
C THR A 258 7.40 17.51 -31.58
N ASP A 259 6.85 16.36 -31.99
CA ASP A 259 5.44 16.04 -31.78
C ASP A 259 5.18 15.81 -30.29
N MET A 260 4.28 16.64 -29.74
CA MET A 260 3.81 16.59 -28.36
C MET A 260 2.36 16.11 -28.29
N SER A 261 1.93 15.26 -29.23
CA SER A 261 0.59 14.66 -29.30
C SER A 261 0.18 13.95 -28.00
N VAL A 262 1.13 13.51 -27.15
CA VAL A 262 0.85 13.01 -25.80
C VAL A 262 0.03 14.00 -24.97
N LEU A 263 0.22 15.32 -25.16
CA LEU A 263 -0.50 16.37 -24.45
C LEU A 263 -1.99 16.41 -24.79
N SER A 264 -2.36 16.01 -26.02
CA SER A 264 -3.76 15.93 -26.44
C SER A 264 -4.54 14.85 -25.68
N SER A 265 -3.86 13.77 -25.27
CA SER A 265 -4.46 12.65 -24.53
C SER A 265 -4.88 13.03 -23.10
N PHE A 266 -4.56 14.25 -22.65
CA PHE A 266 -4.92 14.74 -21.32
C PHE A 266 -5.97 15.86 -21.34
N GLN A 267 -6.40 16.34 -22.52
CA GLN A 267 -7.34 17.44 -22.61
C GLN A 267 -8.69 17.06 -21.97
N GLY A 268 -9.08 17.81 -20.93
CA GLY A 268 -10.36 17.63 -20.22
C GLY A 268 -10.34 16.62 -19.07
N SER A 269 -9.23 15.92 -18.82
CA SER A 269 -9.14 14.92 -17.74
C SER A 269 -8.47 15.47 -16.48
N GLN A 270 -9.12 15.31 -15.32
CA GLN A 270 -8.51 15.58 -14.02
C GLN A 270 -7.58 14.44 -13.64
N LEU A 271 -6.27 14.69 -13.61
CA LEU A 271 -5.29 13.66 -13.25
C LEU A 271 -5.26 13.40 -11.75
N LEU A 272 -5.07 12.13 -11.39
CA LEU A 272 -4.90 11.70 -10.00
C LEU A 272 -3.43 11.64 -9.64
N SER A 273 -3.01 12.46 -8.68
CA SER A 273 -1.67 12.41 -8.10
C SER A 273 -1.48 11.14 -7.28
N LYS A 274 -0.46 10.36 -7.63
CA LYS A 274 -0.05 9.09 -7.03
C LYS A 274 1.44 9.15 -6.63
N LYS A 275 1.85 8.28 -5.70
CA LYS A 275 3.29 8.07 -5.40
C LYS A 275 3.97 7.36 -6.57
N LEU A 276 5.26 7.60 -6.77
CA LEU A 276 6.07 6.90 -7.78
C LEU A 276 6.28 5.41 -7.44
N SER A 277 6.28 5.05 -6.16
CA SER A 277 6.38 3.66 -5.73
C SER A 277 5.23 2.79 -6.25
N HIS A 278 5.48 1.49 -6.32
CA HIS A 278 4.53 0.48 -6.78
C HIS A 278 3.19 0.60 -6.04
N GLU A 279 2.11 0.76 -6.79
CA GLU A 279 0.76 0.78 -6.25
C GLU A 279 0.29 -0.66 -6.10
N HIS A 280 -0.01 -1.06 -4.87
CA HIS A 280 -0.66 -2.34 -4.64
C HIS A 280 -2.16 -2.08 -4.55
N SER A 281 -2.85 -2.27 -5.67
CA SER A 281 -4.30 -2.28 -5.69
C SER A 281 -4.82 -3.58 -5.08
N MET A 282 -5.99 -3.51 -4.45
CA MET A 282 -6.78 -4.72 -4.23
C MET A 282 -7.18 -5.28 -5.60
N PRO A 283 -7.26 -6.61 -5.76
CA PRO A 283 -7.74 -7.21 -6.99
C PRO A 283 -9.10 -6.60 -7.40
N SER A 284 -9.28 -6.42 -8.70
CA SER A 284 -10.56 -5.92 -9.22
C SER A 284 -11.68 -6.89 -8.86
N LYS A 285 -12.84 -6.33 -8.48
CA LYS A 285 -14.00 -7.14 -8.08
C LYS A 285 -14.89 -7.40 -9.28
N ASN A 286 -15.09 -8.67 -9.61
CA ASN A 286 -15.90 -9.09 -10.74
C ASN A 286 -17.05 -10.01 -10.29
N PRO A 287 -18.30 -9.52 -10.24
CA PRO A 287 -19.46 -10.33 -9.89
C PRO A 287 -19.65 -11.57 -10.76
N ALA A 288 -19.20 -11.55 -12.03
CA ALA A 288 -19.34 -12.69 -12.93
C ALA A 288 -18.52 -13.92 -12.47
N LEU A 289 -17.49 -13.72 -11.63
CA LEU A 289 -16.67 -14.82 -11.11
C LEU A 289 -17.38 -15.64 -10.04
N VAL A 290 -18.46 -15.13 -9.43
CA VAL A 290 -19.22 -15.86 -8.41
C VAL A 290 -19.80 -17.16 -8.98
N GLY A 291 -20.29 -17.15 -10.22
CA GLY A 291 -20.80 -18.35 -10.87
C GLY A 291 -19.71 -19.40 -11.13
N LYS A 292 -18.48 -18.96 -11.48
CA LYS A 292 -17.34 -19.87 -11.63
C LYS A 292 -16.94 -20.49 -10.29
N LEU A 293 -16.89 -19.68 -9.23
CA LEU A 293 -16.59 -20.14 -7.89
C LEU A 293 -17.65 -21.15 -7.38
N ASP A 294 -18.93 -20.93 -7.68
CA ASP A 294 -20.00 -21.88 -7.33
C ASP A 294 -19.78 -23.29 -7.92
N ALA A 295 -19.34 -23.35 -9.18
CA ALA A 295 -19.03 -24.61 -9.83
C ALA A 295 -17.83 -25.32 -9.16
N ILE A 296 -16.79 -24.55 -8.80
CA ILE A 296 -15.61 -25.09 -8.11
C ILE A 296 -15.98 -25.58 -6.70
N LEU A 297 -16.78 -24.84 -5.94
CA LEU A 297 -17.21 -25.25 -4.60
C LEU A 297 -18.04 -26.53 -4.61
N SER A 298 -18.85 -26.74 -5.66
CA SER A 298 -19.58 -28.01 -5.88
C SER A 298 -18.60 -29.17 -6.07
N ASN A 299 -17.60 -28.98 -6.94
CA ASN A 299 -16.55 -29.97 -7.20
C ASN A 299 -15.72 -30.28 -5.94
N VAL A 300 -15.29 -29.24 -5.22
CA VAL A 300 -14.58 -29.40 -3.93
C VAL A 300 -15.42 -30.21 -2.96
N CYS A 301 -16.75 -30.00 -2.91
CA CYS A 301 -17.58 -30.77 -2.00
C CYS A 301 -17.64 -32.26 -2.34
N GLU A 302 -17.80 -32.60 -3.62
CA GLU A 302 -17.76 -34.00 -4.06
C GLU A 302 -16.43 -34.66 -3.69
N MET A 303 -15.32 -33.93 -3.88
CA MET A 303 -13.97 -34.43 -3.57
C MET A 303 -13.75 -34.70 -2.08
N VAL A 304 -14.19 -33.81 -1.19
CA VAL A 304 -13.99 -33.99 0.27
C VAL A 304 -14.90 -35.06 0.87
N GLN A 305 -15.93 -35.46 0.14
CA GLN A 305 -16.81 -36.57 0.49
C GLN A 305 -16.34 -37.91 -0.10
N GLY A 306 -15.58 -37.90 -1.20
CA GLY A 306 -14.90 -39.07 -1.75
C GLY A 306 -13.61 -39.46 -0.98
N GLN A 307 -13.11 -40.68 -1.23
CA GLN A 307 -11.77 -41.09 -0.77
C GLN A 307 -10.72 -40.79 -1.84
N GLY A 308 -9.95 -39.71 -1.62
CA GLY A 308 -8.62 -39.50 -2.21
C GLY A 308 -8.58 -39.11 -3.68
N HIS A 309 -8.41 -37.83 -3.98
CA HIS A 309 -8.00 -37.36 -5.31
C HIS A 309 -6.72 -36.52 -5.22
N GLN A 310 -5.73 -36.88 -6.06
CA GLN A 310 -4.38 -36.30 -6.10
C GLN A 310 -4.38 -34.80 -6.48
N ASP A 311 -5.51 -34.26 -6.94
CA ASP A 311 -5.62 -32.88 -7.45
C ASP A 311 -6.42 -31.91 -6.55
N THR A 312 -6.87 -32.35 -5.37
CA THR A 312 -7.67 -31.52 -4.44
C THR A 312 -6.99 -30.19 -4.12
N ALA A 313 -5.65 -30.18 -3.99
CA ALA A 313 -4.89 -28.98 -3.67
C ALA A 313 -4.93 -27.94 -4.80
N SER A 314 -4.91 -28.37 -6.07
CA SER A 314 -4.94 -27.44 -7.22
C SER A 314 -6.31 -26.76 -7.34
N ILE A 315 -7.39 -27.51 -7.13
CA ILE A 315 -8.76 -26.99 -7.23
C ILE A 315 -9.08 -26.07 -6.05
N VAL A 316 -8.60 -26.39 -4.86
CA VAL A 316 -8.71 -25.49 -3.69
C VAL A 316 -7.91 -24.20 -3.94
N ASN A 317 -6.73 -24.28 -4.57
CA ASN A 317 -5.98 -23.08 -4.93
C ASN A 317 -6.74 -22.21 -5.95
N GLU A 318 -7.37 -22.80 -6.97
CA GLU A 318 -8.23 -22.05 -7.91
C GLU A 318 -9.41 -21.38 -7.20
N ALA A 319 -10.03 -22.05 -6.23
CA ALA A 319 -11.09 -21.46 -5.41
C ALA A 319 -10.59 -20.24 -4.61
N ILE A 320 -9.39 -20.34 -4.02
CA ILE A 320 -8.75 -19.24 -3.28
C ILE A 320 -8.48 -18.05 -4.22
N GLU A 321 -7.93 -18.30 -5.41
CA GLU A 321 -7.67 -17.26 -6.41
C GLU A 321 -8.96 -16.55 -6.85
N LEU A 322 -10.05 -17.28 -7.05
CA LEU A 322 -11.35 -16.68 -7.38
C LEU A 322 -11.92 -15.86 -6.22
N LEU A 323 -11.81 -16.34 -4.98
CA LEU A 323 -12.30 -15.61 -3.81
C LEU A 323 -11.63 -14.23 -3.65
N GLU A 324 -10.39 -14.06 -4.12
CA GLU A 324 -9.72 -12.74 -4.11
C GLU A 324 -10.38 -11.72 -5.04
N HIS A 325 -11.16 -12.17 -6.04
CA HIS A 325 -11.73 -11.32 -7.08
C HIS A 325 -13.25 -11.19 -6.99
N ILE A 326 -13.93 -11.89 -6.07
CA ILE A 326 -15.39 -11.73 -5.90
C ILE A 326 -15.75 -10.49 -5.07
N PRO A 327 -16.97 -9.94 -5.25
CA PRO A 327 -17.49 -8.86 -4.41
C PRO A 327 -17.55 -9.18 -2.90
N ASP A 328 -17.40 -8.15 -2.06
CA ASP A 328 -17.35 -8.28 -0.59
C ASP A 328 -18.62 -8.96 0.01
N ASP A 329 -19.78 -8.73 -0.59
CA ASP A 329 -21.08 -9.28 -0.18
C ASP A 329 -21.29 -10.75 -0.59
N ALA A 330 -20.57 -11.21 -1.62
CA ALA A 330 -20.65 -12.59 -2.08
C ALA A 330 -20.14 -13.58 -1.02
N PHE A 331 -19.15 -13.22 -0.20
CA PHE A 331 -18.62 -14.07 0.87
C PHE A 331 -19.69 -14.54 1.88
N VAL A 332 -20.57 -13.62 2.30
CA VAL A 332 -21.64 -13.96 3.24
C VAL A 332 -22.68 -14.86 2.56
N THR A 333 -23.02 -14.52 1.31
CA THR A 333 -23.97 -15.28 0.49
C THR A 333 -23.50 -16.72 0.24
N ILE A 334 -22.22 -16.90 -0.06
CA ILE A 334 -21.59 -18.21 -0.26
C ILE A 334 -21.69 -19.04 1.02
N LEU A 335 -21.34 -18.49 2.19
CA LEU A 335 -21.46 -19.22 3.46
C LEU A 335 -22.91 -19.65 3.73
N SER A 336 -23.88 -18.76 3.49
CA SER A 336 -25.31 -19.11 3.59
C SER A 336 -25.71 -20.22 2.63
N LYS A 337 -25.20 -20.20 1.39
CA LYS A 337 -25.47 -21.23 0.39
C LYS A 337 -24.84 -22.58 0.75
N ILE A 338 -23.62 -22.58 1.32
CA ILE A 338 -22.98 -23.79 1.87
C ILE A 338 -23.89 -24.41 2.93
N ARG A 339 -24.31 -23.63 3.94
CA ARG A 339 -25.16 -24.09 5.04
C ARG A 339 -26.56 -24.51 4.61
N ALA A 340 -27.05 -23.98 3.49
CA ALA A 340 -28.33 -24.38 2.90
C ALA A 340 -28.22 -25.69 2.07
N GLY A 341 -27.03 -26.30 1.98
CA GLY A 341 -26.81 -27.49 1.16
C GLY A 341 -26.80 -27.20 -0.34
N GLY A 342 -26.56 -25.95 -0.75
CA GLY A 342 -26.65 -25.51 -2.15
C GLY A 342 -25.54 -26.04 -3.06
N TYR A 343 -24.52 -26.69 -2.51
CA TYR A 343 -23.43 -27.35 -3.24
C TYR A 343 -23.42 -28.87 -3.04
N CYS A 344 -23.84 -29.35 -1.87
CA CYS A 344 -23.86 -30.76 -1.50
C CYS A 344 -24.67 -30.98 -0.22
N ALA A 345 -25.17 -32.20 -0.02
CA ALA A 345 -26.03 -32.55 1.13
C ALA A 345 -25.28 -32.55 2.47
N ASP A 346 -24.07 -33.13 2.53
CA ASP A 346 -23.17 -33.03 3.70
C ASP A 346 -22.14 -31.92 3.47
N TYR A 347 -22.50 -30.71 3.90
CA TYR A 347 -21.71 -29.50 3.71
C TYR A 347 -20.68 -29.25 4.83
N THR A 348 -20.63 -30.08 5.87
CA THR A 348 -19.86 -29.80 7.10
C THR A 348 -18.37 -29.60 6.83
N LYS A 349 -17.78 -30.46 5.99
CA LYS A 349 -16.37 -30.35 5.59
C LYS A 349 -16.12 -29.15 4.68
N LEU A 350 -17.04 -28.86 3.75
CA LEU A 350 -16.95 -27.70 2.87
C LEU A 350 -17.02 -26.40 3.66
N GLU A 351 -17.91 -26.31 4.64
CA GLU A 351 -17.99 -25.17 5.56
C GLU A 351 -16.69 -25.00 6.33
N ALA A 352 -16.13 -26.09 6.89
CA ALA A 352 -14.85 -26.02 7.59
C ALA A 352 -13.72 -25.50 6.69
N LEU A 353 -13.61 -26.01 5.45
CA LEU A 353 -12.61 -25.56 4.49
C LEU A 353 -12.81 -24.09 4.09
N TYR A 354 -14.05 -23.67 3.84
CA TYR A 354 -14.36 -22.28 3.55
C TYR A 354 -13.96 -21.37 4.71
N MET A 355 -14.29 -21.76 5.93
CA MET A 355 -13.96 -21.02 7.15
C MET A 355 -12.45 -20.95 7.41
N ASP A 356 -11.68 -21.96 7.02
CA ASP A 356 -10.22 -21.92 7.11
C ASP A 356 -9.63 -21.06 5.98
N ALA A 357 -10.15 -21.17 4.76
CA ALA A 357 -9.69 -20.41 3.59
C ALA A 357 -9.83 -18.90 3.78
N ILE A 358 -10.97 -18.42 4.31
CA ILE A 358 -11.20 -16.97 4.53
C ILE A 358 -10.18 -16.32 5.47
N ALA A 359 -9.46 -17.10 6.29
CA ALA A 359 -8.37 -16.57 7.12
C ALA A 359 -7.16 -16.10 6.30
N PHE A 360 -6.96 -16.62 5.08
CA PHE A 360 -5.74 -16.39 4.28
C PHE A 360 -5.96 -15.48 3.07
N ILE A 361 -7.22 -15.17 2.72
CA ILE A 361 -7.57 -14.36 1.54
C ILE A 361 -7.31 -12.88 1.82
N GLY A 362 -7.52 -12.44 3.06
CA GLY A 362 -7.22 -11.06 3.46
C GLY A 362 -8.12 -10.00 2.79
N GLU A 363 -9.33 -10.38 2.40
CA GLU A 363 -10.32 -9.49 1.76
C GLU A 363 -11.33 -8.92 2.77
N PRO A 364 -11.93 -7.73 2.53
CA PRO A 364 -12.93 -7.15 3.43
C PRO A 364 -14.15 -8.05 3.61
N GLY A 365 -14.62 -8.71 2.54
CA GLY A 365 -15.72 -9.67 2.59
C GLY A 365 -15.41 -10.89 3.48
N ALA A 366 -14.19 -11.42 3.39
CA ALA A 366 -13.70 -12.49 4.27
C ALA A 366 -13.69 -12.07 5.74
N LEU A 367 -13.15 -10.87 6.04
CA LEU A 367 -13.15 -10.31 7.39
C LEU A 367 -14.58 -10.07 7.93
N LYS A 368 -15.52 -9.70 7.06
CA LYS A 368 -16.93 -9.52 7.43
C LYS A 368 -17.53 -10.85 7.89
N VAL A 369 -17.28 -11.95 7.19
CA VAL A 369 -17.71 -13.28 7.62
C VAL A 369 -17.07 -13.65 8.96
N ILE A 370 -15.75 -13.48 9.09
CA ILE A 370 -15.02 -13.75 10.34
C ILE A 370 -15.65 -12.99 11.51
N ALA A 371 -15.87 -11.68 11.36
CA ALA A 371 -16.42 -10.84 12.41
C ALA A 371 -17.85 -11.23 12.80
N GLN A 372 -18.69 -11.60 11.81
CA GLN A 372 -20.05 -12.07 12.07
C GLN A 372 -20.07 -13.41 12.82
N GLU A 373 -19.22 -14.35 12.44
CA GLU A 373 -19.15 -15.68 13.04
C GLU A 373 -18.55 -15.64 14.45
N VAL A 374 -17.55 -14.78 14.68
CA VAL A 374 -17.05 -14.48 16.03
C VAL A 374 -18.15 -13.87 16.88
N ASN A 375 -18.83 -12.82 16.40
CA ASN A 375 -19.86 -12.13 17.16
C ASN A 375 -21.05 -13.06 17.48
N ALA A 376 -21.34 -14.03 16.61
CA ALA A 376 -22.35 -15.05 16.84
C ALA A 376 -21.90 -16.20 17.77
N GLY A 377 -20.67 -16.17 18.30
CA GLY A 377 -20.15 -17.20 19.20
C GLY A 377 -19.82 -18.54 18.50
N ARG A 378 -19.76 -18.57 17.16
CA ARG A 378 -19.50 -19.79 16.37
C ARG A 378 -18.02 -20.06 16.11
N VAL A 379 -17.13 -19.20 16.60
CA VAL A 379 -15.68 -19.30 16.46
C VAL A 379 -15.03 -19.48 17.83
N THR A 380 -14.48 -20.67 18.08
CA THR A 380 -13.86 -21.02 19.36
C THR A 380 -12.50 -21.70 19.17
N GLY A 381 -11.72 -21.80 20.26
CA GLY A 381 -10.48 -22.58 20.32
C GLY A 381 -9.47 -22.24 19.21
N GLY A 382 -9.04 -23.27 18.47
CA GLY A 382 -8.04 -23.13 17.41
C GLY A 382 -8.45 -22.17 16.29
N ARG A 383 -9.74 -22.07 15.97
CA ARG A 383 -10.21 -21.16 14.92
C ARG A 383 -10.14 -19.69 15.36
N THR A 384 -10.39 -19.41 16.64
CA THR A 384 -10.16 -18.06 17.22
C THR A 384 -8.69 -17.67 17.10
N ALA A 385 -7.77 -18.60 17.37
CA ALA A 385 -6.33 -18.37 17.24
C ALA A 385 -5.92 -18.13 15.78
N LEU A 386 -6.46 -18.92 14.83
CA LEU A 386 -6.24 -18.75 13.40
C LEU A 386 -6.67 -17.35 12.92
N TYR A 387 -7.89 -16.93 13.25
CA TYR A 387 -8.39 -15.61 12.84
C TYR A 387 -7.65 -14.46 13.52
N THR A 388 -7.27 -14.62 14.79
CA THR A 388 -6.40 -13.64 15.46
C THR A 388 -5.07 -13.48 14.73
N ALA A 389 -4.43 -14.58 14.35
CA ALA A 389 -3.19 -14.57 13.60
C ALA A 389 -3.37 -13.91 12.22
N ALA A 390 -4.43 -14.27 11.49
CA ALA A 390 -4.76 -13.67 10.20
C ALA A 390 -4.89 -12.13 10.27
N LEU A 391 -5.62 -11.61 11.26
CA LEU A 391 -5.77 -10.17 11.46
C LEU A 391 -4.43 -9.48 11.77
N HIS A 392 -3.58 -10.08 12.59
CA HIS A 392 -2.24 -9.56 12.86
C HIS A 392 -1.33 -9.57 11.63
N LEU A 393 -1.54 -10.46 10.68
CA LEU A 393 -0.70 -10.62 9.51
C LEU A 393 -1.19 -9.82 8.30
N LEU A 394 -2.42 -9.31 8.32
CA LEU A 394 -2.95 -8.44 7.29
C LEU A 394 -2.03 -7.23 7.06
N THR A 395 -1.49 -7.05 5.87
CA THR A 395 -0.41 -6.08 5.60
C THR A 395 -0.90 -4.71 5.18
N LYS A 396 -1.97 -4.66 4.36
CA LYS A 396 -2.50 -3.43 3.76
C LYS A 396 -4.00 -3.26 3.98
N PRO A 397 -4.43 -3.15 5.24
CA PRO A 397 -5.84 -2.94 5.53
C PRO A 397 -6.33 -1.61 4.94
N THR A 398 -7.44 -1.70 4.22
CA THR A 398 -8.22 -0.56 3.73
C THR A 398 -9.29 -0.15 4.74
N ALA A 399 -9.94 0.99 4.52
CA ALA A 399 -11.05 1.44 5.36
C ALA A 399 -12.19 0.40 5.43
N LYS A 400 -12.41 -0.38 4.36
CA LYS A 400 -13.40 -1.48 4.35
C LYS A 400 -13.01 -2.63 5.28
N HIS A 401 -11.72 -2.98 5.37
CA HIS A 401 -11.25 -3.98 6.32
C HIS A 401 -11.50 -3.53 7.76
N VAL A 402 -11.20 -2.26 8.06
CA VAL A 402 -11.48 -1.66 9.36
C VAL A 402 -12.98 -1.71 9.66
N ALA A 403 -13.82 -1.31 8.71
CA ALA A 403 -15.28 -1.32 8.87
C ALA A 403 -15.81 -2.74 9.16
N ALA A 404 -15.29 -3.76 8.49
CA ALA A 404 -15.69 -5.16 8.68
C ALA A 404 -15.46 -5.68 10.12
N LEU A 405 -14.51 -5.10 10.87
CA LEU A 405 -14.20 -5.50 12.25
C LEU A 405 -15.05 -4.81 13.32
N THR A 406 -15.94 -3.90 12.92
CA THR A 406 -16.86 -3.20 13.84
C THR A 406 -17.63 -4.16 14.77
N PRO A 407 -18.18 -5.31 14.31
CA PRO A 407 -18.90 -6.22 15.20
C PRO A 407 -18.04 -6.71 16.36
N ILE A 408 -16.78 -7.08 16.11
CA ILE A 408 -15.84 -7.52 17.15
C ILE A 408 -15.55 -6.37 18.13
N ALA A 409 -15.35 -5.16 17.61
CA ALA A 409 -15.15 -3.97 18.44
C ALA A 409 -16.40 -3.61 19.27
N ALA A 410 -17.59 -4.02 18.86
CA ALA A 410 -18.85 -3.77 19.56
C ALA A 410 -19.18 -4.82 20.65
N MET A 411 -18.62 -6.04 20.58
CA MET A 411 -18.85 -7.12 21.56
C MET A 411 -18.61 -6.66 22.99
N GLU A 412 -19.45 -7.03 23.95
CA GLU A 412 -19.25 -6.62 25.36
C GLU A 412 -17.94 -7.17 25.94
N GLU A 413 -17.66 -8.46 25.68
CA GLU A 413 -16.46 -9.16 26.15
C GLU A 413 -15.76 -9.94 25.02
N PRO A 414 -15.04 -9.27 24.09
CA PRO A 414 -14.20 -9.97 23.13
C PRO A 414 -12.99 -10.58 23.84
N THR A 415 -12.46 -11.68 23.32
CA THR A 415 -11.19 -12.23 23.83
C THR A 415 -10.08 -11.19 23.67
N SER A 416 -9.21 -11.07 24.68
CA SER A 416 -8.14 -10.07 24.69
C SER A 416 -7.24 -10.16 23.47
N THR A 417 -6.94 -11.37 23.00
CA THR A 417 -6.12 -11.59 21.80
C THR A 417 -6.78 -11.05 20.54
N LEU A 418 -8.09 -11.29 20.39
CA LEU A 418 -8.82 -10.90 19.19
C LEU A 418 -8.99 -9.38 19.08
N ILE A 419 -9.33 -8.71 20.19
CA ILE A 419 -9.49 -7.25 20.19
C ILE A 419 -8.14 -6.53 19.95
N LEU A 420 -7.03 -7.09 20.43
CA LEU A 420 -5.69 -6.60 20.10
C LEU A 420 -5.33 -6.82 18.62
N ALA A 421 -5.84 -7.88 18.00
CA ALA A 421 -5.72 -8.10 16.56
C ALA A 421 -6.47 -7.01 15.77
N VAL A 422 -7.67 -6.61 16.22
CA VAL A 422 -8.40 -5.47 15.64
C VAL A 422 -7.55 -4.20 15.73
N ALA A 423 -6.95 -3.89 16.87
CA ALA A 423 -6.06 -2.73 17.01
C ALA A 423 -4.87 -2.79 16.04
N SER A 424 -4.30 -3.98 15.80
CA SER A 424 -3.21 -4.16 14.84
C SER A 424 -3.62 -3.80 13.41
N VAL A 425 -4.81 -4.21 12.99
CA VAL A 425 -5.38 -3.87 11.67
C VAL A 425 -5.59 -2.36 11.55
N VAL A 426 -6.21 -1.73 12.55
CA VAL A 426 -6.44 -0.27 12.53
C VAL A 426 -5.11 0.49 12.54
N ASN A 427 -4.12 0.06 13.33
CA ASN A 427 -2.81 0.69 13.36
C ASN A 427 -2.10 0.66 12.01
N LYS A 428 -2.10 -0.51 11.35
CA LYS A 428 -1.52 -0.64 10.02
C LYS A 428 -2.24 0.24 9.01
N HIS A 429 -3.57 0.34 9.09
CA HIS A 429 -4.34 1.23 8.23
C HIS A 429 -3.94 2.70 8.44
N CYS A 430 -3.87 3.15 9.70
CA CYS A 430 -3.48 4.52 10.03
C CYS A 430 -2.02 4.87 9.70
N LYS A 431 -1.13 3.89 9.58
CA LYS A 431 0.22 4.11 9.05
C LYS A 431 0.26 4.35 7.54
N LEU A 432 -0.76 3.91 6.81
CA LEU A 432 -0.84 3.99 5.36
C LEU A 432 -1.64 5.21 4.87
N VAL A 433 -2.56 5.72 5.68
CA VAL A 433 -3.50 6.80 5.32
C VAL A 433 -3.20 8.06 6.13
N SER A 434 -2.94 9.17 5.42
CA SER A 434 -2.88 10.50 6.04
C SER A 434 -4.26 10.91 6.54
N GLU A 435 -4.32 11.60 7.68
CA GLU A 435 -5.58 11.97 8.34
C GLU A 435 -6.47 10.75 8.67
N CYS A 436 -5.88 9.67 9.18
CA CYS A 436 -6.60 8.45 9.54
C CYS A 436 -7.80 8.73 10.46
N GLU A 437 -7.72 9.78 11.29
CA GLU A 437 -8.79 10.26 12.14
C GLU A 437 -10.07 10.64 11.41
N ASN A 438 -9.97 11.02 10.14
CA ASN A 438 -11.12 11.39 9.34
C ASN A 438 -11.81 10.17 8.73
N THR A 439 -11.21 8.97 8.84
CA THR A 439 -11.80 7.72 8.35
C THR A 439 -13.01 7.32 9.22
N PRO A 440 -14.22 7.24 8.66
CA PRO A 440 -15.44 6.95 9.44
C PRO A 440 -15.37 5.62 10.21
N ALA A 441 -14.79 4.59 9.60
CA ALA A 441 -14.65 3.28 10.22
C ALA A 441 -13.73 3.30 11.46
N VAL A 442 -12.66 4.10 11.41
CA VAL A 442 -11.71 4.26 12.54
C VAL A 442 -12.39 5.03 13.67
N LYS A 443 -13.05 6.14 13.36
CA LYS A 443 -13.86 6.91 14.34
C LYS A 443 -14.89 6.02 15.05
N ASN A 444 -15.59 5.18 14.30
CA ASN A 444 -16.60 4.29 14.86
C ASN A 444 -15.99 3.29 15.86
N ILE A 445 -14.87 2.64 15.52
CA ILE A 445 -14.18 1.72 16.44
C ILE A 445 -13.69 2.46 17.70
N LEU A 446 -13.12 3.65 17.56
CA LEU A 446 -12.68 4.46 18.71
C LEU A 446 -13.87 4.83 19.63
N ASN A 447 -15.01 5.22 19.06
CA ASN A 447 -16.22 5.52 19.80
C ASN A 447 -16.75 4.30 20.57
N LEU A 448 -16.75 3.11 19.94
CA LEU A 448 -17.16 1.88 20.61
C LEU A 448 -16.24 1.53 21.79
N LEU A 449 -14.92 1.60 21.59
CA LEU A 449 -13.95 1.28 22.63
C LEU A 449 -13.97 2.26 23.80
N THR A 450 -14.07 3.56 23.51
CA THR A 450 -14.19 4.59 24.56
C THR A 450 -15.52 4.52 25.28
N GLY A 451 -16.63 4.26 24.58
CA GLY A 451 -17.94 4.03 25.19
C GLY A 451 -17.92 2.86 26.18
N LYS A 452 -17.18 1.79 25.89
CA LYS A 452 -16.95 0.70 26.86
C LYS A 452 -16.09 1.14 28.03
N LEU A 453 -15.00 1.86 27.76
CA LEU A 453 -14.10 2.35 28.80
C LEU A 453 -14.85 3.23 29.82
N VAL A 454 -15.74 4.10 29.36
CA VAL A 454 -16.57 4.96 30.23
C VAL A 454 -17.45 4.14 31.18
N LYS A 455 -17.99 3.01 30.72
CA LYS A 455 -18.81 2.10 31.54
C LYS A 455 -17.97 1.24 32.48
N GLN A 456 -16.78 0.82 32.03
CA GLN A 456 -15.93 -0.14 32.72
C GLN A 456 -14.99 0.50 33.74
N CYS A 457 -14.53 1.73 33.51
CA CYS A 457 -13.55 2.40 34.36
C CYS A 457 -14.22 3.32 35.38
N THR A 458 -14.86 2.73 36.39
CA THR A 458 -15.53 3.45 37.48
C THR A 458 -14.97 3.06 38.85
N ALA A 459 -15.15 3.92 39.86
CA ALA A 459 -14.68 3.67 41.22
C ALA A 459 -15.37 2.47 41.91
N SER A 460 -16.54 2.06 41.41
CA SER A 460 -17.21 0.82 41.81
C SER A 460 -16.79 -0.30 40.86
N PHE A 461 -15.53 -0.71 40.98
CA PHE A 461 -14.94 -1.78 40.16
C PHE A 461 -15.53 -3.18 40.48
N SER A 462 -16.58 -3.27 41.31
CA SER A 462 -17.09 -4.55 41.82
C SER A 462 -17.72 -5.44 40.75
N ASN A 463 -18.05 -4.90 39.57
CA ASN A 463 -18.75 -5.62 38.50
C ASN A 463 -17.97 -5.72 37.18
N SER A 464 -16.76 -5.13 37.07
CA SER A 464 -15.96 -5.14 35.83
C SER A 464 -14.70 -5.98 35.99
N ASN A 465 -14.47 -6.93 35.08
CA ASN A 465 -13.25 -7.74 35.06
C ASN A 465 -12.03 -6.87 34.69
N PRO A 466 -11.02 -6.69 35.57
CA PRO A 466 -9.84 -5.87 35.28
C PRO A 466 -9.14 -6.22 33.97
N ILE A 467 -9.17 -7.51 33.58
CA ILE A 467 -8.57 -8.01 32.35
C ILE A 467 -9.24 -7.41 31.11
N THR A 468 -10.57 -7.27 31.10
CA THR A 468 -11.30 -6.73 29.95
C THR A 468 -11.07 -5.23 29.82
N VAL A 469 -11.00 -4.50 30.93
CA VAL A 469 -10.68 -3.06 30.94
C VAL A 469 -9.25 -2.83 30.43
N ILE A 470 -8.29 -3.61 30.91
CA ILE A 470 -6.90 -3.55 30.45
C ILE A 470 -6.80 -3.90 28.95
N ALA A 471 -7.58 -4.88 28.46
CA ALA A 471 -7.61 -5.22 27.04
C ALA A 471 -8.16 -4.06 26.19
N THR A 472 -9.22 -3.38 26.63
CA THR A 472 -9.76 -2.16 25.98
C THR A 472 -8.70 -1.06 25.94
N LEU A 473 -8.02 -0.79 27.05
CA LEU A 473 -6.97 0.23 27.14
C LEU A 473 -5.76 -0.10 26.25
N LYS A 474 -5.30 -1.35 26.24
CA LYS A 474 -4.24 -1.81 25.35
C LYS A 474 -4.64 -1.71 23.89
N THR A 475 -5.90 -1.98 23.56
CA THR A 475 -6.45 -1.83 22.21
C THR A 475 -6.38 -0.37 21.76
N LEU A 476 -6.90 0.57 22.58
CA LEU A 476 -6.81 2.01 22.32
C LEU A 476 -5.35 2.47 22.12
N GLY A 477 -4.43 2.03 22.97
CA GLY A 477 -3.02 2.34 22.85
C GLY A 477 -2.32 1.71 21.62
N ASN A 478 -2.75 0.52 21.20
CA ASN A 478 -2.16 -0.21 20.07
C ASN A 478 -2.70 0.23 18.71
N ILE A 479 -3.87 0.86 18.65
CA ILE A 479 -4.33 1.57 17.44
C ILE A 479 -3.28 2.60 17.02
N GLY A 480 -2.52 3.16 17.98
CA GLY A 480 -1.42 4.09 17.72
C GLY A 480 -1.88 5.47 17.24
N TYR A 481 -3.18 5.71 17.30
CA TYR A 481 -3.83 6.99 17.09
C TYR A 481 -5.02 7.11 18.06
N LEU A 482 -5.18 8.27 18.69
CA LEU A 482 -6.31 8.58 19.58
C LEU A 482 -6.71 10.05 19.39
N ALA A 483 -7.95 10.33 18.98
CA ALA A 483 -8.39 11.71 18.85
C ALA A 483 -8.49 12.38 20.23
N ALA A 484 -8.56 13.72 20.25
CA ALA A 484 -8.55 14.47 21.51
C ALA A 484 -9.70 14.08 22.45
N GLU A 485 -10.91 13.94 21.90
CA GLU A 485 -12.10 13.51 22.65
C GLU A 485 -11.93 12.12 23.28
N HIS A 486 -11.32 11.17 22.57
CA HIS A 486 -11.08 9.82 23.10
C HIS A 486 -9.96 9.81 24.15
N ALA A 487 -8.97 10.69 24.02
CA ALA A 487 -7.88 10.83 24.98
C ALA A 487 -8.37 11.35 26.33
N GLU A 488 -9.38 12.23 26.35
CA GLU A 488 -9.98 12.75 27.59
C GLU A 488 -10.62 11.64 28.44
N GLU A 489 -11.32 10.69 27.82
CA GLU A 489 -11.89 9.55 28.54
C GLU A 489 -10.82 8.59 29.10
N VAL A 490 -9.72 8.41 28.39
CA VAL A 490 -8.57 7.63 28.88
C VAL A 490 -7.89 8.33 30.06
N ILE A 491 -7.74 9.67 30.01
CA ILE A 491 -7.20 10.48 31.11
C ILE A 491 -8.10 10.36 32.34
N LYS A 492 -9.42 10.44 32.16
CA LYS A 492 -10.39 10.28 33.24
C LYS A 492 -10.24 8.92 33.93
N CYS A 493 -10.10 7.84 33.15
CA CYS A 493 -9.86 6.51 33.69
C CYS A 493 -8.56 6.44 34.51
N ALA A 494 -7.46 6.99 34.01
CA ALA A 494 -6.17 7.00 34.72
C ALA A 494 -6.21 7.75 36.07
N LYS A 495 -7.05 8.78 36.18
CA LYS A 495 -7.17 9.66 37.36
C LYS A 495 -8.25 9.23 38.36
N THR A 496 -9.13 8.29 37.99
CA THR A 496 -10.25 7.91 38.85
C THR A 496 -9.76 7.13 40.08
N LYS A 497 -9.93 7.73 41.27
CA LYS A 497 -9.61 7.09 42.56
C LYS A 497 -10.58 5.92 42.79
N GLY A 498 -10.07 4.81 43.34
CA GLY A 498 -10.82 3.58 43.55
C GLY A 498 -10.73 2.56 42.41
N VAL A 499 -10.19 2.94 41.25
CA VAL A 499 -9.85 2.01 40.16
C VAL A 499 -8.51 1.31 40.46
N GLU A 500 -8.39 0.03 40.11
CA GLU A 500 -7.17 -0.75 40.32
C GLU A 500 -5.92 -0.12 39.67
N THR A 501 -4.78 -0.25 40.34
CA THR A 501 -3.50 0.37 39.92
C THR A 501 -3.06 -0.07 38.52
N ASN A 502 -3.19 -1.36 38.21
CA ASN A 502 -2.88 -1.96 36.90
C ASN A 502 -3.73 -1.36 35.75
N VAL A 503 -5.01 -1.06 36.00
CA VAL A 503 -5.93 -0.44 35.04
C VAL A 503 -5.54 1.02 34.82
N ARG A 504 -5.26 1.75 35.91
CA ARG A 504 -4.78 3.14 35.83
C ARG A 504 -3.44 3.23 35.08
N PHE A 505 -2.52 2.30 35.34
CA PHE A 505 -1.26 2.16 34.60
C PHE A 505 -1.49 1.92 33.11
N ALA A 506 -2.36 0.96 32.76
CA ALA A 506 -2.69 0.67 31.36
C ALA A 506 -3.32 1.88 30.65
N ALA A 507 -4.12 2.67 31.36
CA ALA A 507 -4.72 3.90 30.83
C ALA A 507 -3.65 4.95 30.52
N MET A 508 -2.68 5.15 31.43
CA MET A 508 -1.54 6.03 31.17
C MET A 508 -0.72 5.58 29.95
N MET A 509 -0.45 4.28 29.83
CA MET A 509 0.29 3.73 28.68
C MET A 509 -0.47 3.88 27.35
N ALA A 510 -1.81 3.89 27.37
CA ALA A 510 -2.62 4.09 26.17
C ALA A 510 -2.49 5.50 25.59
N LEU A 511 -2.18 6.52 26.42
CA LEU A 511 -2.01 7.91 25.99
C LEU A 511 -0.83 8.14 25.04
N LYS A 512 0.09 7.17 24.89
CA LYS A 512 1.13 7.20 23.84
C LYS A 512 0.56 7.32 22.42
N ALA A 513 -0.68 6.89 22.22
CA ALA A 513 -1.37 6.92 20.93
C ALA A 513 -2.00 8.28 20.63
N ALA A 514 -2.13 9.18 21.61
CA ALA A 514 -2.68 10.51 21.41
C ALA A 514 -1.62 11.45 20.81
N PRO A 515 -2.01 12.40 19.96
CA PRO A 515 -1.10 13.48 19.55
C PRO A 515 -0.66 14.27 20.79
N CYS A 516 0.59 14.76 20.79
CA CYS A 516 1.16 15.53 21.90
C CYS A 516 0.55 16.94 21.98
N LYS A 517 -0.73 17.01 22.35
CA LYS A 517 -1.47 18.25 22.60
C LYS A 517 -1.29 18.68 24.05
N ASN A 518 -1.44 19.99 24.31
CA ASN A 518 -1.29 20.57 25.64
C ASN A 518 -2.21 19.93 26.68
N THR A 519 -3.42 19.49 26.31
CA THR A 519 -4.35 18.78 27.21
C THR A 519 -3.76 17.47 27.73
N VAL A 520 -3.22 16.63 26.85
CA VAL A 520 -2.56 15.36 27.23
C VAL A 520 -1.31 15.64 28.08
N LYS A 521 -0.48 16.60 27.64
CA LYS A 521 0.73 17.01 28.38
C LYS A 521 0.41 17.52 29.79
N SER A 522 -0.60 18.37 29.93
CA SER A 522 -1.06 18.90 31.23
C SER A 522 -1.66 17.81 32.12
N ALA A 523 -2.39 16.85 31.53
CA ALA A 523 -2.92 15.72 32.27
C ALA A 523 -1.81 14.83 32.81
N LEU A 524 -0.79 14.51 31.99
CA LEU A 524 0.38 13.75 32.37
C LEU A 524 1.21 14.47 33.45
N LEU A 525 1.44 15.78 33.30
CA LEU A 525 2.15 16.60 34.29
C LEU A 525 1.41 16.67 35.63
N ALA A 526 0.10 16.89 35.62
CA ALA A 526 -0.71 16.90 36.84
C ALA A 526 -0.66 15.55 37.58
N THR A 527 -0.51 14.45 36.83
CA THR A 527 -0.37 13.10 37.37
C THR A 527 1.01 12.87 38.01
N VAL A 528 2.10 13.44 37.49
CA VAL A 528 3.45 13.41 38.11
C VAL A 528 3.50 14.21 39.42
N LEU A 529 2.70 15.27 39.53
CA LEU A 529 2.74 16.20 40.66
C LEU A 529 1.83 15.78 41.83
N ASP A 530 1.01 14.74 41.67
CA ASP A 530 0.08 14.26 42.70
C ASP A 530 0.80 13.32 43.68
N GLN A 531 1.04 13.79 44.90
CA GLN A 531 1.73 13.01 45.96
C GLN A 531 0.91 11.82 46.50
N GLY A 532 -0.36 11.67 46.11
CA GLY A 532 -1.22 10.53 46.46
C GLY A 532 -1.24 9.43 45.40
N MET A 533 -0.38 9.51 44.38
CA MET A 533 -0.32 8.56 43.29
C MET A 533 0.46 7.28 43.62
N ASN A 534 0.07 6.17 42.98
CA ASN A 534 0.83 4.92 43.05
C ASN A 534 2.09 5.02 42.19
N THR A 535 3.24 4.62 42.74
CA THR A 535 4.56 4.65 42.08
C THR A 535 4.59 3.92 40.73
N GLU A 536 3.80 2.85 40.56
CA GLU A 536 3.68 2.15 39.27
C GLU A 536 3.06 3.05 38.18
N VAL A 537 2.05 3.85 38.52
CA VAL A 537 1.39 4.78 37.58
C VAL A 537 2.32 5.96 37.25
N GLU A 538 3.17 6.37 38.19
CA GLU A 538 4.24 7.34 37.95
C GLU A 538 5.31 6.78 37.00
N LEU A 539 5.72 5.51 37.15
CA LEU A 539 6.65 4.85 36.23
C LEU A 539 6.15 4.82 34.78
N ALA A 540 4.84 4.69 34.56
CA ALA A 540 4.25 4.75 33.21
C ALA A 540 4.64 6.03 32.45
N LEU A 541 4.73 7.16 33.16
CA LEU A 541 5.09 8.45 32.57
C LEU A 541 6.51 8.48 32.01
N THR A 542 7.43 7.76 32.66
CA THR A 542 8.83 7.64 32.20
C THR A 542 8.98 6.77 30.95
N LEU A 543 8.00 5.91 30.68
CA LEU A 543 7.96 5.00 29.53
C LEU A 543 7.26 5.61 28.32
N LEU A 544 6.53 6.72 28.51
CA LEU A 544 5.98 7.49 27.41
C LEU A 544 7.14 8.21 26.68
N PRO A 545 7.15 8.26 25.34
CA PRO A 545 8.06 9.10 24.58
C PRO A 545 7.66 10.57 24.78
N LEU A 546 7.90 11.08 25.98
CA LEU A 546 7.70 12.47 26.33
C LEU A 546 8.74 13.27 25.53
N SER A 547 8.27 14.03 24.56
CA SER A 547 8.91 15.30 24.16
C SER A 547 8.70 16.35 25.28
N VAL A 548 8.92 15.95 26.53
CA VAL A 548 8.92 16.81 27.71
C VAL A 548 10.33 16.73 28.30
N PRO A 549 11.05 17.86 28.42
CA PRO A 549 12.42 17.86 28.87
C PRO A 549 12.57 17.16 30.23
N LYS A 550 13.52 16.24 30.34
CA LYS A 550 13.91 15.54 31.58
C LYS A 550 14.25 16.48 32.76
N GLN A 551 14.43 17.78 32.52
CA GLN A 551 14.86 18.76 33.52
C GLN A 551 13.80 19.13 34.57
N GLN A 552 12.52 18.80 34.39
CA GLN A 552 11.49 19.02 35.43
C GLN A 552 11.22 17.81 36.34
N ILE A 553 11.80 16.64 36.04
CA ILE A 553 11.58 15.41 36.82
C ILE A 553 12.70 15.22 37.86
N SER A 554 13.83 15.92 37.73
CA SER A 554 15.02 15.74 38.58
C SER A 554 15.10 16.69 39.79
N SER A 555 14.03 17.39 40.16
CA SER A 555 13.99 18.20 41.39
C SER A 555 12.95 17.68 42.36
N LYS A 556 13.19 16.47 42.87
CA LYS A 556 12.73 16.02 44.18
C LYS A 556 13.65 14.92 44.68
#